data_AF-W9GTY0-F1
#
_entry.id   AF-W9GTY0-F1
#
_cell.length_a   1.000
_cell.length_b   1.000
_cell.length_c   1.000
_cell.angle_alpha   90.00
_cell.angle_beta   90.00
_cell.angle_gamma   90.00
#
_symmetry.space_group_name_H-M   'P 1'
#
loop_
_entity.id
_entity.type
_entity.pdbx_description
1 polymer ?
#
loop_
_entity_poly.entity_id
_entity_poly.type
_entity_poly.pdbx_seq_one_letter_code
_entity_poly.pdbx_strand_id
1 'polypeptide(L)'
;MPHILTDRQESFARHIAAGCGVTEAARRAGYDWNGARRIGDRLIADWRIAARAADIAEAEEARRQAEADELVGVLKKVMHDALEKGNHFAVLRAIDQITRFRKLTPSARSRKTPLAARDAEEDTGTGDHRSDDRHADDDPTDRPPADPELPSVPIADPRDAEMKVLTDRIVRCYDSLLETHPDLARDIRTVADARHFFDADCRLLPRDQWPERWRGHGTKAAAPPPPPLLSPVPATVTLDTIGIAASSPPTTAKAW
;
A
#
# COMPACT_ATOMS: atom_id res chain seq x y z
N MET A 1 3.95 23.38 29.47
CA MET A 1 4.84 22.55 30.31
C MET A 1 5.02 21.22 29.61
N PRO A 2 6.20 20.89 29.06
CA PRO A 2 6.41 19.62 28.38
C PRO A 2 6.22 18.48 29.39
N HIS A 3 5.22 17.63 29.15
CA HIS A 3 4.96 16.47 30.00
C HIS A 3 5.99 15.40 29.68
N ILE A 4 6.87 15.12 30.64
CA ILE A 4 7.96 14.15 30.48
C ILE A 4 7.34 12.74 30.41
N LEU A 5 7.23 12.20 29.20
CA LEU A 5 6.87 10.82 28.94
C LEU A 5 8.10 9.94 29.17
N THR A 6 7.87 8.71 29.63
CA THR A 6 8.95 7.72 29.70
C THR A 6 9.36 7.28 28.30
N ASP A 7 10.60 6.83 28.12
CA ASP A 7 11.12 6.41 26.80
C ASP A 7 10.26 5.34 26.13
N ARG A 8 9.66 4.43 26.92
CA ARG A 8 8.75 3.39 26.40
C ARG A 8 7.41 3.97 25.93
N GLN A 9 6.87 4.95 26.65
CA GLN A 9 5.63 5.63 26.24
C GLN A 9 5.87 6.49 24.99
N GLU A 10 7.02 7.14 24.89
CA GLU A 10 7.43 7.89 23.69
C GLU A 10 7.60 6.95 22.49
N SER A 11 8.24 5.79 22.68
CA SER A 11 8.35 4.77 21.61
C SER A 11 6.97 4.25 21.18
N PHE A 12 6.06 4.03 22.13
CA PHE A 12 4.68 3.65 21.83
C PHE A 12 3.96 4.73 21.02
N ALA A 13 4.06 6.00 21.43
CA ALA A 13 3.46 7.14 20.73
C ALA A 13 3.95 7.26 19.29
N ARG A 14 5.26 7.07 19.03
CA ARG A 14 5.83 7.04 17.67
C ARG A 14 5.22 5.93 16.80
N HIS A 15 5.04 4.73 17.35
CA HIS A 15 4.44 3.63 16.58
C HIS A 15 2.96 3.87 16.28
N ILE A 16 2.22 4.48 17.21
CA ILE A 16 0.83 4.90 16.96
C ILE A 16 0.79 5.98 15.87
N ALA A 17 1.66 6.99 15.94
CA ALA A 17 1.75 8.04 14.93
C ALA A 17 2.08 7.47 13.53
N ALA A 18 2.90 6.42 13.47
CA ALA A 18 3.19 5.68 12.24
C ALA A 18 2.02 4.79 11.73
N GLY A 19 0.88 4.76 12.43
CA GLY A 19 -0.31 4.01 12.04
C GLY A 19 -0.29 2.52 12.44
N CYS A 20 0.59 2.10 13.35
CA CYS A 20 0.56 0.73 13.88
C CYS A 20 -0.67 0.52 14.78
N GLY A 21 -1.20 -0.70 14.81
CA GLY A 21 -2.27 -1.05 15.74
C GLY A 21 -1.81 -0.97 17.21
N VAL A 22 -2.72 -0.67 18.13
CA VAL A 22 -2.43 -0.44 19.56
C VAL A 22 -1.63 -1.59 20.20
N THR A 23 -2.06 -2.84 19.99
CA THR A 23 -1.35 -4.03 20.50
C THR A 23 0.04 -4.19 19.90
N GLU A 24 0.21 -3.88 18.61
CA GLU A 24 1.49 -4.00 17.91
C GLU A 24 2.46 -2.90 18.35
N ALA A 25 1.97 -1.67 18.47
CA ALA A 25 2.73 -0.55 19.00
C ALA A 25 3.26 -0.85 20.42
N ALA A 26 2.43 -1.46 21.28
CA ALA A 26 2.85 -1.88 22.62
C ALA A 26 3.97 -2.93 22.57
N ARG A 27 3.87 -3.93 21.70
CA ARG A 27 4.92 -4.94 21.53
C ARG A 27 6.23 -4.32 21.03
N ARG A 28 6.16 -3.46 20.02
CA ARG A 28 7.34 -2.78 19.46
C ARG A 28 7.99 -1.81 20.45
N ALA A 29 7.21 -1.21 21.35
CA ALA A 29 7.71 -0.39 22.45
C ALA A 29 8.32 -1.19 23.62
N GLY A 30 8.35 -2.53 23.53
CA GLY A 30 8.97 -3.41 24.52
C GLY A 30 8.10 -3.75 25.73
N TYR A 31 6.77 -3.62 25.61
CA TYR A 31 5.84 -4.16 26.62
C TYR A 31 5.66 -5.67 26.45
N ASP A 32 5.30 -6.33 27.55
CA ASP A 32 5.11 -7.78 27.58
C ASP A 32 4.08 -8.26 26.54
N TRP A 33 4.39 -9.37 25.86
CA TRP A 33 3.61 -9.85 24.72
C TRP A 33 2.22 -10.36 25.11
N ASN A 34 2.11 -10.96 26.30
CA ASN A 34 0.87 -11.53 26.82
C ASN A 34 -0.07 -10.44 27.35
N GLY A 35 0.49 -9.33 27.84
CA GLY A 35 -0.25 -8.16 28.34
C GLY A 35 -0.42 -7.01 27.34
N ALA A 36 0.22 -7.07 26.17
CA ALA A 36 0.37 -5.93 25.25
C ALA A 36 -0.94 -5.26 24.86
N ARG A 37 -2.01 -6.02 24.68
CA ARG A 37 -3.34 -5.47 24.33
C ARG A 37 -3.89 -4.60 25.46
N ARG A 38 -4.02 -5.15 26.66
CA ARG A 38 -4.53 -4.44 27.85
C ARG A 38 -3.66 -3.23 28.21
N ILE A 39 -2.34 -3.38 28.07
CA ILE A 39 -1.40 -2.27 28.31
C ILE A 39 -1.58 -1.19 27.24
N GLY A 40 -1.65 -1.57 25.96
CA GLY A 40 -1.88 -0.63 24.87
C GLY A 40 -3.19 0.14 25.02
N ASP A 41 -4.28 -0.56 25.38
CA ASP A 41 -5.59 0.06 25.64
C ASP A 41 -5.54 1.05 26.81
N ARG A 42 -4.75 0.74 27.85
CA ARG A 42 -4.52 1.66 28.97
C ARG A 42 -3.67 2.87 28.55
N LEU A 43 -2.66 2.67 27.70
CA LEU A 43 -1.77 3.74 27.22
C LEU A 43 -2.50 4.69 26.27
N ILE A 44 -3.37 4.19 25.40
CA ILE A 44 -4.16 5.05 24.50
C ILE A 44 -5.23 5.85 25.26
N ALA A 45 -5.73 5.33 26.39
CA ALA A 45 -6.63 6.04 27.29
C ALA A 45 -5.94 7.20 28.04
N ASP A 46 -4.60 7.21 28.13
CA ASP A 46 -3.87 8.34 28.68
C ASP A 46 -3.80 9.48 27.66
N TRP A 47 -4.49 10.58 27.96
CA TRP A 47 -4.56 11.77 27.12
C TRP A 47 -3.18 12.34 26.76
N ARG A 48 -2.17 12.15 27.62
CA ARG A 48 -0.80 12.65 27.37
C ARG A 48 -0.12 11.93 26.22
N ILE A 49 -0.29 10.61 26.17
CA ILE A 49 0.29 9.76 25.12
C ILE A 49 -0.45 10.00 23.81
N ALA A 50 -1.78 10.11 23.87
CA ALA A 50 -2.61 10.43 22.72
C ALA A 50 -2.25 11.80 22.11
N ALA A 51 -2.11 12.84 22.95
CA ALA A 51 -1.67 14.16 22.50
C ALA A 51 -0.27 14.11 21.86
N ARG A 52 0.67 13.40 22.48
CA ARG A 52 2.02 13.25 21.93
C ARG A 52 2.04 12.52 20.58
N ALA A 53 1.24 11.46 20.44
CA ALA A 53 1.12 10.74 19.17
C ALA A 53 0.52 11.63 18.08
N ALA A 54 -0.46 12.47 18.42
CA ALA A 54 -1.04 13.45 17.51
C ALA A 54 0.01 14.49 17.06
N ASP A 55 0.80 15.05 17.99
CA ASP A 55 1.87 16.01 17.66
C ASP A 55 2.89 15.40 16.68
N ILE A 56 3.30 14.15 16.91
CA ILE A 56 4.23 13.44 16.03
C ILE A 56 3.60 13.22 14.65
N ALA A 57 2.35 12.79 14.60
CA ALA A 57 1.63 12.55 13.35
C ALA A 57 1.45 13.85 12.54
N GLU A 58 1.15 14.97 13.21
CA GLU A 58 1.05 16.29 12.59
C GLU A 58 2.39 16.76 12.03
N ALA A 59 3.47 16.61 12.81
CA ALA A 59 4.82 16.96 12.34
C ALA A 59 5.25 16.10 11.13
N GLU A 60 4.91 14.81 11.11
CA GLU A 60 5.20 13.94 9.97
C GLU A 60 4.33 14.26 8.74
N GLU A 61 3.04 14.59 8.92
CA GLU A 61 2.20 15.07 7.82
C GLU A 61 2.71 16.40 7.26
N ALA A 62 3.11 17.34 8.12
CA ALA A 62 3.69 18.61 7.70
C ALA A 62 4.99 18.40 6.89
N ARG A 63 5.86 17.47 7.32
CA ARG A 63 7.06 17.09 6.55
C ARG A 63 6.68 16.49 5.20
N ARG A 64 5.74 15.54 5.16
CA ARG A 64 5.26 14.93 3.90
C ARG A 64 4.64 15.97 2.96
N GLN A 65 3.92 16.94 3.51
CA GLN A 65 3.33 18.02 2.74
C GLN A 65 4.40 18.95 2.15
N ALA A 66 5.42 19.30 2.93
CA ALA A 66 6.56 20.08 2.44
C ALA A 66 7.31 19.37 1.31
N GLU A 67 7.62 18.08 1.46
CA GLU A 67 8.22 17.25 0.40
C GLU A 67 7.36 17.22 -0.87
N ALA A 68 6.03 17.08 -0.72
CA ALA A 68 5.11 17.11 -1.86
C ALA A 68 5.09 18.48 -2.56
N ASP A 69 5.16 19.57 -1.81
CA ASP A 69 5.18 20.93 -2.36
C ASP A 69 6.50 21.22 -3.10
N GLU A 70 7.64 20.71 -2.62
CA GLU A 70 8.91 20.75 -3.34
C GLU A 70 8.84 20.01 -4.67
N LEU A 71 8.30 18.79 -4.68
CA LEU A 71 8.10 18.00 -5.90
C LEU A 71 7.19 18.72 -6.90
N VAL A 72 6.10 19.33 -6.42
CA VAL A 72 5.21 20.16 -7.25
C VAL A 72 5.97 21.36 -7.82
N GLY A 73 6.86 21.99 -7.05
CA GLY A 73 7.73 23.07 -7.51
C GLY A 73 8.64 22.65 -8.66
N VAL A 74 9.29 21.49 -8.55
CA VAL A 74 10.13 20.92 -9.63
C VAL A 74 9.30 20.62 -10.87
N LEU A 75 8.12 20.04 -10.69
CA LEU A 75 7.25 19.61 -11.77
C LEU A 75 6.68 20.79 -12.57
N LYS A 76 6.42 21.92 -11.91
CA LYS A 76 6.07 23.20 -12.56
C LYS A 76 7.20 23.74 -13.45
N LYS A 77 8.47 23.60 -13.02
CA LYS A 77 9.62 24.00 -13.86
C LYS A 77 9.73 23.12 -15.10
N VAL A 78 9.63 21.79 -14.93
CA VAL A 78 9.61 20.84 -16.06
C VAL A 78 8.47 21.14 -17.03
N MET A 79 7.30 21.48 -16.51
CA MET A 79 6.15 21.88 -17.32
C MET A 79 6.45 23.13 -18.17
N HIS A 80 7.10 24.14 -17.58
CA HIS A 80 7.51 25.35 -18.31
C HIS A 80 8.54 25.03 -19.41
N ASP A 81 9.59 24.28 -19.09
CA ASP A 81 10.62 23.88 -20.05
C ASP A 81 10.03 23.02 -21.20
N ALA A 82 9.03 22.19 -20.90
CA ALA A 82 8.33 21.39 -21.90
C ALA A 82 7.44 22.25 -22.79
N LEU A 83 6.79 23.29 -22.24
CA LEU A 83 6.03 24.27 -23.03
C LEU A 83 6.94 25.03 -24.00
N GLU A 84 8.09 25.51 -23.53
CA GLU A 84 9.08 26.21 -24.37
C GLU A 84 9.56 25.33 -25.54
N LYS A 85 9.70 24.02 -25.31
CA LYS A 85 10.10 23.04 -26.32
C LYS A 85 8.95 22.49 -27.18
N GLY A 86 7.71 22.94 -26.95
CA GLY A 86 6.52 22.47 -27.67
C GLY A 86 6.11 21.02 -27.35
N ASN A 87 6.60 20.44 -26.24
CA ASN A 87 6.26 19.07 -25.85
C ASN A 87 4.99 19.03 -24.99
N HIS A 88 3.83 19.14 -25.64
CA HIS A 88 2.53 19.16 -24.96
C HIS A 88 2.22 17.89 -24.14
N PHE A 89 2.77 16.73 -24.54
CA PHE A 89 2.55 15.49 -23.79
C PHE A 89 3.23 15.54 -22.41
N ALA A 90 4.47 16.02 -22.34
CA ALA A 90 5.18 16.20 -21.07
C ALA A 90 4.46 17.20 -20.15
N VAL A 91 3.88 18.26 -20.72
CA VAL A 91 3.04 19.24 -19.99
C VAL A 91 1.82 18.57 -19.37
N LEU A 92 1.05 17.79 -20.15
CA LEU A 92 -0.10 17.06 -19.64
C LEU A 92 0.28 16.05 -18.55
N ARG A 93 1.42 15.35 -18.72
CA ARG A 93 1.94 14.43 -17.70
C ARG A 93 2.30 15.14 -16.40
N ALA A 94 2.93 16.31 -16.49
CA ALA A 94 3.26 17.13 -15.33
C ALA A 94 1.99 17.62 -14.62
N ILE A 95 0.96 18.05 -15.36
CA ILE A 95 -0.33 18.45 -14.78
C ILE A 95 -0.98 17.28 -14.01
N ASP A 96 -1.04 16.08 -14.61
CA ASP A 96 -1.58 14.88 -13.94
C ASP A 96 -0.82 14.53 -12.64
N GLN A 97 0.50 14.69 -12.63
CA GLN A 97 1.29 14.42 -11.43
C GLN A 97 1.05 15.49 -10.35
N ILE A 98 0.94 16.78 -10.71
CA ILE A 98 0.61 17.86 -9.76
C ILE A 98 -0.76 17.62 -9.12
N THR A 99 -1.77 17.22 -9.91
CA THR A 99 -3.12 16.96 -9.38
C THR A 99 -3.15 15.75 -8.43
N ARG A 100 -2.34 14.72 -8.69
CA ARG A 100 -2.14 13.57 -7.78
C ARG A 100 -1.50 13.98 -6.46
N PHE A 101 -0.41 14.74 -6.48
CA PHE A 101 0.26 15.21 -5.24
C PHE A 101 -0.66 16.09 -4.39
N ARG A 102 -1.51 16.90 -5.03
CA ARG A 102 -2.51 17.73 -4.35
C ARG A 102 -3.77 16.99 -3.94
N LYS A 103 -3.85 15.67 -4.19
CA LYS A 103 -5.02 14.84 -3.91
C LYS A 103 -6.32 15.39 -4.53
N LEU A 104 -6.22 16.17 -5.62
CA LEU A 104 -7.37 16.79 -6.31
C LEU A 104 -8.09 15.81 -7.24
N THR A 105 -7.40 14.75 -7.66
CA THR A 105 -8.04 13.66 -8.40
C THR A 105 -8.60 12.63 -7.43
N PRO A 106 -9.91 12.33 -7.48
CA PRO A 106 -10.46 11.20 -6.75
C PRO A 106 -9.79 9.94 -7.28
N SER A 107 -8.86 9.37 -6.51
CA SER A 107 -8.29 8.07 -6.82
C SER A 107 -9.44 7.09 -7.02
N ALA A 108 -9.45 6.34 -8.13
CA ALA A 108 -10.53 5.39 -8.44
C ALA A 108 -10.79 4.37 -7.32
N ARG A 109 -9.82 4.20 -6.40
CA ARG A 109 -9.94 3.40 -5.17
C ARG A 109 -10.89 3.99 -4.11
N SER A 110 -11.13 5.29 -4.12
CA SER A 110 -11.98 5.99 -3.13
C SER A 110 -13.47 5.96 -3.47
N ARG A 111 -13.88 5.39 -4.61
CA ARG A 111 -15.30 5.26 -5.01
C ARG A 111 -16.02 4.05 -4.40
N LYS A 112 -15.47 3.44 -3.34
CA LYS A 112 -16.09 2.35 -2.58
C LYS A 112 -16.43 2.79 -1.15
N THR A 113 -17.03 3.96 -1.00
CA THR A 113 -17.84 4.28 0.19
C THR A 113 -19.26 4.33 -0.33
N PRO A 114 -20.14 3.36 -0.02
CA PRO A 114 -21.54 3.51 -0.35
C PRO A 114 -22.05 4.71 0.43
N LEU A 115 -22.40 5.75 -0.32
CA LEU A 115 -23.21 6.86 0.12
C LEU A 115 -24.46 6.24 0.76
N ALA A 116 -24.46 6.18 2.09
CA ALA A 116 -25.63 5.76 2.84
C ALA A 116 -26.73 6.77 2.54
N ALA A 117 -27.65 6.35 1.67
CA ALA A 117 -29.00 6.86 1.60
C ALA A 117 -29.56 6.83 3.02
N ARG A 118 -29.65 8.00 3.63
CA ARG A 118 -30.27 8.19 4.93
C ARG A 118 -31.05 9.49 4.87
N ASP A 119 -32.05 9.49 4.01
CA ASP A 119 -33.15 10.46 4.04
C ASP A 119 -34.41 9.79 3.48
N ALA A 120 -35.51 10.02 4.19
CA ALA A 120 -36.88 9.59 3.94
C ALA A 120 -37.19 8.09 4.15
N GLU A 121 -37.74 7.77 5.32
CA GLU A 121 -39.05 7.11 5.42
C GLU A 121 -39.58 7.38 6.85
N GLU A 122 -40.29 8.49 6.97
CA GLU A 122 -41.19 8.81 8.08
C GLU A 122 -42.60 8.64 7.53
N ASP A 123 -43.21 7.46 7.70
CA ASP A 123 -44.68 7.36 7.72
C ASP A 123 -45.13 6.12 8.52
N THR A 124 -45.56 6.41 9.75
CA THR A 124 -46.23 5.48 10.65
C THR A 124 -47.70 5.38 10.26
N GLY A 125 -48.11 4.29 9.64
CA GLY A 125 -49.53 4.01 9.50
C GLY A 125 -49.85 2.74 8.74
N THR A 126 -50.10 1.64 9.46
CA THR A 126 -51.16 0.68 9.13
C THR A 126 -51.34 -0.23 10.35
N GLY A 127 -52.53 -0.16 10.94
CA GLY A 127 -52.94 -0.97 12.07
C GLY A 127 -53.48 -2.35 11.67
N ASP A 128 -53.96 -3.01 12.71
CA ASP A 128 -54.90 -4.13 12.74
C ASP A 128 -54.33 -5.53 12.43
N HIS A 129 -54.06 -6.32 13.49
CA HIS A 129 -54.92 -7.49 13.73
C HIS A 129 -54.70 -8.19 15.10
N ARG A 130 -55.83 -8.26 15.81
CA ARG A 130 -56.37 -9.40 16.58
C ARG A 130 -55.61 -9.95 17.78
N SER A 131 -56.15 -9.58 18.93
CA SER A 131 -56.35 -10.42 20.12
C SER A 131 -56.80 -11.85 19.77
N ASP A 132 -56.21 -12.84 20.43
CA ASP A 132 -56.97 -13.99 20.91
C ASP A 132 -56.46 -14.37 22.31
N ASP A 133 -57.41 -14.38 23.23
CA ASP A 133 -57.30 -14.77 24.63
C ASP A 133 -57.15 -16.29 24.74
N ARG A 134 -56.27 -16.75 25.64
CA ARG A 134 -56.59 -17.88 26.53
C ARG A 134 -55.61 -18.06 27.70
N HIS A 135 -56.15 -17.72 28.86
CA HIS A 135 -56.09 -18.35 30.20
C HIS A 135 -54.76 -18.77 30.85
N ALA A 136 -54.59 -18.14 32.02
CA ALA A 136 -53.85 -18.47 33.23
C ALA A 136 -53.71 -19.97 33.58
N ASP A 137 -52.53 -20.33 34.12
CA ASP A 137 -52.40 -20.74 35.53
C ASP A 137 -50.91 -20.74 35.98
N ASP A 138 -50.70 -20.20 37.19
CA ASP A 138 -49.64 -20.35 38.20
C ASP A 138 -48.20 -20.81 37.87
N ASP A 139 -47.20 -19.99 38.25
CA ASP A 139 -46.11 -20.34 39.21
C ASP A 139 -45.13 -19.15 39.42
N PRO A 140 -44.91 -18.63 40.64
CA PRO A 140 -43.93 -17.56 40.89
C PRO A 140 -42.58 -18.18 41.29
N THR A 141 -41.80 -18.61 40.30
CA THR A 141 -40.39 -18.93 40.54
C THR A 141 -39.51 -17.74 40.12
N ASP A 142 -38.87 -17.13 41.12
CA ASP A 142 -37.73 -16.20 41.04
C ASP A 142 -36.83 -16.49 39.84
N ARG A 143 -36.89 -15.65 38.80
CA ARG A 143 -35.93 -15.64 37.70
C ARG A 143 -35.22 -14.29 37.69
N PRO A 144 -33.92 -14.23 38.01
CA PRO A 144 -33.17 -12.98 37.96
C PRO A 144 -33.17 -12.42 36.53
N PRO A 145 -33.12 -11.08 36.37
CA PRO A 145 -33.26 -10.43 35.07
C PRO A 145 -32.17 -10.93 34.12
N ALA A 146 -32.59 -11.46 32.97
CA ALA A 146 -31.70 -11.81 31.88
C ALA A 146 -31.02 -10.53 31.36
N ASP A 147 -29.69 -10.52 31.38
CA ASP A 147 -28.89 -9.52 30.69
C ASP A 147 -29.29 -9.49 29.20
N PRO A 148 -29.37 -8.30 28.57
CA PRO A 148 -29.63 -8.19 27.15
C PRO A 148 -28.53 -8.91 26.36
N GLU A 149 -28.89 -9.94 25.60
CA GLU A 149 -28.02 -10.60 24.64
C GLU A 149 -27.47 -9.56 23.65
N LEU A 150 -26.22 -9.17 23.85
CA LEU A 150 -25.49 -8.39 22.86
C LEU A 150 -25.36 -9.23 21.58
N PRO A 151 -25.59 -8.64 20.39
CA PRO A 151 -25.47 -9.35 19.13
C PRO A 151 -24.04 -9.90 18.99
N SER A 152 -23.93 -11.23 18.91
CA SER A 152 -22.71 -11.95 18.62
C SER A 152 -22.14 -11.47 17.29
N VAL A 153 -21.14 -10.59 17.34
CA VAL A 153 -20.40 -10.14 16.16
C VAL A 153 -19.66 -11.35 15.60
N PRO A 154 -19.84 -11.73 14.31
CA PRO A 154 -19.12 -12.86 13.74
C PRO A 154 -17.62 -12.60 13.84
N ILE A 155 -16.91 -13.41 14.63
CA ILE A 155 -15.46 -13.38 14.69
C ILE A 155 -14.97 -13.89 13.34
N ALA A 156 -14.56 -12.98 12.45
CA ALA A 156 -13.97 -13.34 11.17
C ALA A 156 -12.75 -14.24 11.41
N ASP A 157 -12.77 -15.44 10.84
CA ASP A 157 -11.67 -16.40 10.96
C ASP A 157 -10.40 -15.78 10.34
N PRO A 158 -9.26 -15.74 11.05
CA PRO A 158 -8.00 -15.24 10.49
C PRO A 158 -7.60 -15.91 9.16
N ARG A 159 -8.05 -17.15 8.91
CA ARG A 159 -7.82 -17.87 7.65
C ARG A 159 -8.52 -17.22 6.46
N ASP A 160 -9.69 -16.61 6.67
CA ASP A 160 -10.42 -15.90 5.61
C ASP A 160 -9.74 -14.59 5.25
N ALA A 161 -9.13 -13.91 6.23
CA ALA A 161 -8.36 -12.70 6.00
C ALA A 161 -7.09 -13.00 5.17
N GLU A 162 -6.36 -14.07 5.48
CA GLU A 162 -5.18 -14.50 4.73
C GLU A 162 -5.53 -14.91 3.29
N MET A 163 -6.62 -15.67 3.11
CA MET A 163 -7.10 -16.10 1.81
C MET A 163 -7.56 -14.93 0.93
N LYS A 164 -8.15 -13.90 1.55
CA LYS A 164 -8.51 -12.65 0.86
C LYS A 164 -7.28 -11.86 0.41
N VAL A 165 -6.25 -11.76 1.26
CA VAL A 165 -4.98 -11.10 0.89
C VAL A 165 -4.28 -11.82 -0.26
N LEU A 166 -4.27 -13.17 -0.23
CA LEU A 166 -3.71 -13.98 -1.32
C LEU A 166 -4.48 -13.76 -2.63
N THR A 167 -5.81 -13.74 -2.56
CA THR A 167 -6.67 -13.52 -3.73
C THR A 167 -6.45 -12.13 -4.34
N ASP A 168 -6.41 -11.08 -3.52
CA ASP A 168 -6.14 -9.71 -3.97
C ASP A 168 -4.73 -9.54 -4.57
N ARG A 169 -3.77 -10.35 -4.13
CA ARG A 169 -2.41 -10.38 -4.69
C ARG A 169 -2.39 -11.09 -6.04
N ILE A 170 -3.08 -12.23 -6.17
CA ILE A 170 -3.20 -12.96 -7.43
C ILE A 170 -3.91 -12.14 -8.50
N VAL A 171 -4.98 -11.40 -8.16
CA VAL A 171 -5.68 -10.53 -9.12
C VAL A 171 -4.75 -9.45 -9.67
N ARG A 172 -3.94 -8.81 -8.81
CA ARG A 172 -2.95 -7.81 -9.27
C ARG A 172 -1.87 -8.42 -10.16
N CYS A 173 -1.40 -9.62 -9.82
CA CYS A 173 -0.44 -10.34 -10.65
C CYS A 173 -1.04 -10.75 -12.01
N TYR A 174 -2.33 -11.12 -12.04
CA TYR A 174 -3.06 -11.43 -13.27
C TYR A 174 -3.17 -10.21 -14.19
N ASP A 175 -3.54 -9.04 -13.66
CA ASP A 175 -3.61 -7.81 -14.46
C ASP A 175 -2.25 -7.47 -15.08
N SER A 176 -1.17 -7.58 -14.29
CA SER A 176 0.20 -7.34 -14.77
C SER A 176 0.67 -8.36 -15.82
N LEU A 177 0.24 -9.62 -15.71
CA LEU A 177 0.51 -10.67 -16.69
C LEU A 177 -0.16 -10.33 -18.03
N LEU A 178 -1.43 -9.91 -18.01
CA LEU A 178 -2.18 -9.56 -19.21
C LEU A 178 -1.65 -8.29 -19.89
N GLU A 179 -1.17 -7.32 -19.12
CA GLU A 179 -0.51 -6.12 -19.66
C GLU A 179 0.81 -6.47 -20.37
N THR A 180 1.58 -7.43 -19.83
CA THR A 180 2.90 -7.81 -20.38
C THR A 180 2.78 -8.82 -21.52
N HIS A 181 1.77 -9.70 -21.48
CA HIS A 181 1.57 -10.82 -22.40
C HIS A 181 0.11 -10.89 -22.88
N PRO A 182 -0.34 -9.98 -23.76
CA PRO A 182 -1.71 -9.95 -24.27
C PRO A 182 -2.10 -11.22 -25.04
N ASP A 183 -1.11 -11.95 -25.55
CA ASP A 183 -1.23 -13.25 -26.21
C ASP A 183 -1.77 -14.34 -25.27
N LEU A 184 -1.53 -14.24 -23.96
CA LEU A 184 -2.08 -15.17 -22.96
C LEU A 184 -3.53 -14.85 -22.57
N ALA A 185 -4.02 -13.64 -22.87
CA ALA A 185 -5.37 -13.20 -22.50
C ALA A 185 -6.48 -14.06 -23.13
N ARG A 186 -6.18 -14.73 -24.24
CA ARG A 186 -7.12 -15.60 -24.94
C ARG A 186 -7.29 -16.97 -24.26
N ASP A 187 -6.26 -17.42 -23.56
CA ASP A 187 -6.17 -18.78 -23.04
C ASP A 187 -6.38 -18.87 -21.53
N ILE A 188 -6.08 -17.80 -20.79
CA ILE A 188 -6.29 -17.73 -19.34
C ILE A 188 -7.69 -17.17 -19.06
N ARG A 189 -8.66 -18.06 -18.89
CA ARG A 189 -10.07 -17.71 -18.65
C ARG A 189 -10.43 -17.52 -17.18
N THR A 190 -9.65 -18.10 -16.28
CA THR A 190 -9.94 -18.09 -14.85
C THR A 190 -8.74 -17.64 -14.01
N VAL A 191 -9.02 -17.09 -12.82
CA VAL A 191 -7.99 -16.74 -11.82
C VAL A 191 -7.24 -17.98 -11.34
N ALA A 192 -7.87 -19.16 -11.38
CA ALA A 192 -7.24 -20.43 -11.05
C ALA A 192 -6.15 -20.81 -12.07
N ASP A 193 -6.37 -20.56 -13.36
CA ASP A 193 -5.37 -20.81 -14.39
C ASP A 193 -4.15 -19.90 -14.21
N ALA A 194 -4.37 -18.64 -13.81
CA ALA A 194 -3.30 -17.68 -13.55
C ALA A 194 -2.33 -18.14 -12.46
N ARG A 195 -2.79 -18.92 -11.46
CA ARG A 195 -1.93 -19.43 -10.38
C ARG A 195 -0.76 -20.27 -10.87
N HIS A 196 -0.88 -20.93 -12.03
CA HIS A 196 0.20 -21.76 -12.58
C HIS A 196 1.38 -20.97 -13.14
N PHE A 197 1.26 -19.64 -13.26
CA PHE A 197 2.31 -18.76 -13.75
C PHE A 197 3.12 -18.11 -12.63
N PHE A 198 2.75 -18.32 -11.37
CA PHE A 198 3.39 -17.67 -10.23
C PHE A 198 3.95 -18.71 -9.25
N ASP A 199 5.07 -18.36 -8.61
CA ASP A 199 5.62 -19.13 -7.50
C ASP A 199 4.85 -18.88 -6.18
N ALA A 200 5.28 -19.52 -5.09
CA ALA A 200 4.70 -19.34 -3.76
C ALA A 200 4.78 -17.88 -3.26
N ASP A 201 5.75 -17.10 -3.75
CA ASP A 201 5.96 -15.69 -3.44
C ASP A 201 5.20 -14.75 -4.39
N CYS A 202 4.32 -15.30 -5.23
CA CYS A 202 3.57 -14.59 -6.28
C CYS A 202 4.47 -13.86 -7.30
N ARG A 203 5.69 -14.35 -7.53
CA ARG A 203 6.58 -13.87 -8.61
C ARG A 203 6.31 -14.67 -9.87
N LEU A 204 6.35 -13.99 -11.01
CA LEU A 204 6.13 -14.62 -12.30
C LEU A 204 7.23 -15.64 -12.56
N LEU A 205 6.84 -16.89 -12.79
CA LEU A 205 7.76 -17.95 -13.16
C LEU A 205 8.40 -17.65 -14.52
N PRO A 206 9.67 -18.04 -14.74
CA PRO A 206 10.27 -17.92 -16.05
C PRO A 206 9.57 -18.85 -17.06
N ARG A 207 9.62 -18.46 -18.34
CA ARG A 207 8.77 -19.02 -19.42
C ARG A 207 9.00 -20.52 -19.68
N ASP A 208 10.20 -20.99 -19.38
CA ASP A 208 10.60 -22.39 -19.41
C ASP A 208 9.87 -23.25 -18.37
N GLN A 209 9.38 -22.63 -17.29
CA GLN A 209 8.62 -23.29 -16.22
C GLN A 209 7.11 -23.18 -16.40
N TRP A 210 6.63 -22.55 -17.47
CA TRP A 210 5.20 -22.45 -17.73
C TRP A 210 4.61 -23.81 -18.17
N PRO A 211 3.32 -24.07 -17.89
CA PRO A 211 2.70 -25.31 -18.32
C PRO A 211 2.75 -25.47 -19.85
N GLU A 212 2.91 -26.72 -20.31
CA GLU A 212 3.23 -27.03 -21.72
C GLU A 212 2.25 -26.42 -22.73
N ARG A 213 0.95 -26.35 -22.36
CA ARG A 213 -0.09 -25.75 -23.20
C ARG A 213 0.19 -24.27 -23.59
N TRP A 214 1.04 -23.57 -22.84
CA TRP A 214 1.38 -22.15 -23.08
C TRP A 214 2.84 -21.90 -23.46
N ARG A 215 3.72 -22.92 -23.43
CA ARG A 215 5.12 -22.76 -23.83
C ARG A 215 5.28 -22.41 -25.32
N GLY A 216 4.28 -22.74 -26.16
CA GLY A 216 4.27 -22.44 -27.60
C GLY A 216 3.76 -21.04 -27.97
N HIS A 217 3.10 -20.32 -27.06
CA HIS A 217 2.62 -18.96 -27.31
C HIS A 217 3.79 -17.99 -27.16
N GLY A 218 4.51 -17.70 -28.25
CA GLY A 218 5.46 -16.60 -28.29
C GLY A 218 6.78 -16.83 -29.01
N THR A 219 7.07 -18.03 -29.50
CA THR A 219 8.15 -18.20 -30.48
C THR A 219 7.58 -18.09 -31.89
N LYS A 220 7.13 -16.88 -32.27
CA LYS A 220 7.43 -16.46 -33.64
C LYS A 220 8.94 -16.33 -33.63
N ALA A 221 9.63 -17.40 -34.05
CA ALA A 221 11.08 -17.49 -34.03
C ALA A 221 11.65 -16.17 -34.52
N ALA A 222 12.22 -15.38 -33.60
CA ALA A 222 13.18 -14.38 -33.98
C ALA A 222 14.23 -15.19 -34.74
N ALA A 223 14.31 -14.95 -36.05
CA ALA A 223 15.29 -15.61 -36.90
C ALA A 223 16.63 -15.59 -36.15
N PRO A 224 17.37 -16.71 -36.11
CA PRO A 224 18.66 -16.75 -35.45
C PRO A 224 19.44 -15.52 -35.92
N PRO A 225 20.04 -14.74 -35.00
CA PRO A 225 20.83 -13.59 -35.40
C PRO A 225 21.83 -14.07 -36.46
N PRO A 226 21.98 -13.35 -37.59
CA PRO A 226 22.95 -13.75 -38.60
C PRO A 226 24.30 -13.93 -37.91
N PRO A 227 25.08 -14.97 -38.30
CA PRO A 227 26.37 -15.22 -37.69
C PRO A 227 27.18 -13.92 -37.73
N PRO A 228 27.89 -13.56 -36.64
CA PRO A 228 28.68 -12.34 -36.61
C PRO A 228 29.63 -12.37 -37.79
N LEU A 229 29.47 -11.40 -38.70
CA LEU A 229 30.43 -11.18 -39.77
C LEU A 229 31.77 -10.91 -39.09
N LEU A 230 32.67 -11.89 -39.22
CA LEU A 230 34.06 -11.82 -38.82
C LEU A 230 34.63 -10.50 -39.32
N SER A 231 34.73 -9.54 -38.42
CA SER A 231 35.42 -8.30 -38.68
C SER A 231 36.91 -8.64 -38.81
N PRO A 232 37.59 -8.21 -39.88
CA PRO A 232 39.02 -8.45 -40.03
C PRO A 232 39.76 -7.78 -38.88
N VAL A 233 40.55 -8.57 -38.17
CA VAL A 233 41.47 -8.13 -37.11
C VAL A 233 42.40 -7.07 -37.69
N PRO A 234 42.37 -5.79 -37.23
CA PRO A 234 43.40 -4.85 -37.60
C PRO A 234 44.70 -5.25 -36.90
N ALA A 235 45.76 -5.33 -37.70
CA ALA A 235 47.11 -5.68 -37.27
C ALA A 235 47.58 -4.80 -36.11
N THR A 236 48.21 -5.45 -35.14
CA THR A 236 48.96 -4.85 -34.04
C THR A 236 50.01 -3.89 -34.59
N VAL A 237 49.81 -2.58 -34.40
CA VAL A 237 50.86 -1.57 -34.52
C VAL A 237 51.35 -1.27 -33.10
N THR A 238 52.47 -1.88 -32.76
CA THR A 238 53.41 -1.42 -31.73
C THR A 238 54.12 -0.16 -32.23
N LEU A 239 54.01 0.94 -31.49
CA LEU A 239 55.07 1.95 -31.25
C LEU A 239 54.48 2.95 -30.22
N ASP A 240 54.94 3.11 -28.99
CA ASP A 240 56.24 3.57 -28.47
C ASP A 240 56.13 5.02 -27.94
N THR A 241 56.42 5.16 -26.65
CA THR A 241 57.13 6.29 -26.01
C THR A 241 56.46 7.68 -25.84
N ILE A 242 56.79 8.30 -24.70
CA ILE A 242 56.61 9.70 -24.23
C ILE A 242 55.23 10.01 -23.61
N GLY A 243 55.08 10.56 -22.40
CA GLY A 243 56.07 11.12 -21.49
C GLY A 243 55.42 11.57 -20.17
N ILE A 244 56.30 11.68 -19.20
CA ILE A 244 56.18 12.08 -17.81
C ILE A 244 55.62 13.50 -17.67
N ALA A 245 54.67 13.72 -16.74
CA ALA A 245 54.64 14.93 -15.91
C ALA A 245 53.79 14.69 -14.66
N ALA A 246 54.47 14.46 -13.55
CA ALA A 246 53.94 14.61 -12.20
C ALA A 246 53.63 16.09 -11.95
N SER A 247 52.49 16.40 -11.33
CA SER A 247 52.25 17.72 -10.72
C SER A 247 51.26 17.60 -9.56
N SER A 248 51.81 17.46 -8.36
CA SER A 248 51.20 17.83 -7.07
C SER A 248 52.18 18.80 -6.38
N PRO A 249 51.80 19.44 -5.26
CA PRO A 249 50.88 20.57 -5.07
C PRO A 249 51.67 21.82 -4.58
N PRO A 250 51.01 22.87 -4.05
CA PRO A 250 51.37 23.20 -2.67
C PRO A 250 50.22 23.63 -1.74
N THR A 251 50.37 23.12 -0.51
CA THR A 251 50.01 23.67 0.81
C THR A 251 50.13 25.19 0.98
N THR A 252 49.12 25.83 1.59
CA THR A 252 49.20 26.84 2.69
C THR A 252 47.76 27.30 3.04
N ALA A 253 47.20 27.00 4.21
CA ALA A 253 47.37 27.63 5.54
C ALA A 253 46.75 29.03 5.72
N LYS A 254 45.70 29.13 6.56
CA LYS A 254 45.40 30.18 7.58
C LYS A 254 44.02 29.84 8.19
N ALA A 255 43.89 29.55 9.49
CA ALA A 255 43.69 30.51 10.59
C ALA A 255 42.54 31.47 10.23
N TRP A 256 41.43 31.58 10.96
CA TRP A 256 41.23 31.73 12.41
C TRP A 256 39.99 30.95 12.87
#